data_AF-A0A846G275-F1
#
_entry.id   AF-A0A846G275-F1
#
_cell.length_a   1.000
_cell.length_b   1.000
_cell.length_c   1.000
_cell.angle_alpha   90.00
_cell.angle_beta   90.00
_cell.angle_gamma   90.00
#
_symmetry.space_group_name_H-M   'P 1'
#
loop_
_entity.id
_entity.type
_entity.pdbx_description
1 polymer ?
#
loop_
_entity_poly.entity_id
_entity_poly.type
_entity_poly.pdbx_seq_one_letter_code
_entity_poly.pdbx_strand_id
1 'polypeptide(L)'
;MLKKHRFTLARRGQKGQALFEVRKALDIYPKHRLAKELKEEYQEAEKERALPKGSGPFAQAKRVDVIQNDSKKAIKLYHQAIKENDQTESAVKDLAALYLREGRDDDAIKLLNKHHNKVSNKQTIINQLAEIYKRNGRYQQEISCLENILHFTNDRQPNIYKRIARAQFNLEQYQESKKTLEKVLQQSPAKL
;
A
#
# COMPACT_ATOMS: atom_id res chain seq x y z
N MET A 1 33.59 28.29 6.14
CA MET A 1 32.41 28.89 5.46
C MET A 1 31.29 27.87 5.16
N LEU A 2 31.57 26.58 4.92
CA LEU A 2 30.57 25.56 4.51
C LEU A 2 29.55 25.13 5.59
N LYS A 3 29.78 25.37 6.89
CA LYS A 3 28.80 25.04 7.95
C LYS A 3 27.60 25.99 8.00
N LYS A 4 27.72 27.23 7.49
CA LYS A 4 26.63 28.24 7.50
C LYS A 4 25.57 28.02 6.40
N HIS A 5 25.92 27.36 5.30
CA HIS A 5 24.97 27.04 4.21
C HIS A 5 24.09 25.81 4.51
N ARG A 6 24.48 24.97 5.49
CA ARG A 6 23.65 23.86 5.98
C ARG A 6 22.38 24.35 6.67
N PHE A 7 22.35 25.63 7.08
CA PHE A 7 21.26 26.26 7.83
C PHE A 7 20.30 27.11 6.98
N THR A 8 20.61 27.45 5.73
CA THR A 8 19.81 28.42 4.96
C THR A 8 18.66 27.79 4.16
N LEU A 9 18.77 26.53 3.72
CA LEU A 9 17.69 25.82 3.01
C LEU A 9 16.66 25.15 3.94
N ALA A 10 16.97 25.03 5.24
CA ALA A 10 16.17 24.26 6.20
C ALA A 10 15.33 25.16 7.12
N ARG A 11 14.70 26.22 6.61
CA ARG A 11 13.49 26.73 7.27
C ARG A 11 12.43 25.62 7.22
N ARG A 12 11.76 25.37 8.34
CA ARG A 12 10.86 24.23 8.63
C ARG A 12 9.79 23.85 7.57
N GLY A 13 9.63 24.62 6.48
CA GLY A 13 8.74 24.34 5.35
C GLY A 13 9.40 23.86 4.03
N GLN A 14 10.72 23.95 3.86
CA GLN A 14 11.38 23.70 2.55
C GLN A 14 12.09 22.34 2.43
N LYS A 15 12.00 21.47 3.43
CA LYS A 15 12.75 20.20 3.47
C LYS A 15 12.41 19.22 2.33
N GLY A 16 11.18 19.20 1.83
CA GLY A 16 10.80 18.36 0.68
C GLY A 16 11.37 18.86 -0.65
N GLN A 17 11.45 20.18 -0.84
CA GLN A 17 12.16 20.79 -1.97
C GLN A 17 13.67 20.53 -1.86
N ALA A 18 14.23 20.60 -0.65
CA ALA A 18 15.62 20.27 -0.41
C ALA A 18 15.95 18.79 -0.73
N LEU A 19 15.06 17.85 -0.40
CA LEU A 19 15.24 16.43 -0.78
C LEU A 19 15.22 16.23 -2.29
N PHE A 20 14.35 16.95 -3.01
CA PHE A 20 14.29 16.90 -4.47
C PHE A 20 15.58 17.39 -5.13
N GLU A 21 16.11 18.53 -4.69
CA GLU A 21 17.37 19.07 -5.22
C GLU A 21 18.58 18.19 -4.86
N VAL A 22 18.60 17.60 -3.66
CA VAL A 22 19.64 16.63 -3.28
C VAL A 22 19.60 15.37 -4.16
N ARG A 23 18.40 14.90 -4.55
CA ARG A 23 18.27 13.76 -5.49
C ARG A 23 18.87 14.08 -6.85
N LYS A 24 18.54 15.23 -7.45
CA LYS A 24 19.15 15.68 -8.72
C LYS A 24 20.67 15.76 -8.64
N ALA A 25 21.20 16.30 -7.54
CA ALA A 25 22.64 16.40 -7.34
C ALA A 25 23.31 15.01 -7.29
N LEU A 26 22.66 14.00 -6.71
CA LEU A 26 23.15 12.63 -6.68
C LEU A 26 23.00 11.90 -8.02
N ASP A 27 22.07 12.30 -8.89
CA ASP A 27 21.99 11.75 -10.24
C ASP A 27 23.22 12.15 -11.07
N ILE A 28 23.74 13.37 -10.87
CA ILE A 28 24.95 13.87 -11.53
C ILE A 28 26.21 13.39 -10.80
N TYR A 29 26.20 13.37 -9.47
CA TYR A 29 27.34 13.04 -8.62
C TYR A 29 27.02 11.90 -7.63
N PRO A 30 26.87 10.65 -8.11
CA PRO A 30 26.35 9.53 -7.30
C PRO A 30 27.26 9.11 -6.15
N LYS A 31 28.54 9.50 -6.17
CA LYS A 31 29.51 9.22 -5.11
C LYS A 31 29.72 10.39 -4.14
N HIS A 32 28.99 11.51 -4.30
CA HIS A 32 29.17 12.68 -3.46
C HIS A 32 28.68 12.43 -2.02
N ARG A 33 29.63 12.25 -1.10
CA ARG A 33 29.38 11.84 0.29
C ARG A 33 28.39 12.77 1.02
N LEU A 34 28.62 14.09 0.99
CA LEU A 34 27.75 15.05 1.68
C LEU A 34 26.32 15.06 1.11
N ALA A 35 26.16 14.77 -0.18
CA ALA A 35 24.83 14.73 -0.79
C ALA A 35 24.06 13.47 -0.35
N LYS A 36 24.77 12.35 -0.13
CA LYS A 36 24.19 11.16 0.49
C LYS A 36 23.76 11.42 1.94
N GLU A 37 24.65 12.01 2.75
CA GLU A 37 24.34 12.37 4.15
C GLU A 37 23.12 13.31 4.24
N LEU A 38 23.04 14.33 3.40
CA LEU A 38 21.88 15.23 3.34
C LEU A 38 20.61 14.53 2.86
N LYS A 39 20.72 13.58 1.93
CA LYS A 39 19.57 12.79 1.47
C LYS A 39 18.99 11.98 2.62
N GLU A 40 19.84 11.28 3.37
CA GLU A 40 19.44 10.50 4.54
C GLU A 40 18.79 11.40 5.61
N GLU A 41 19.43 12.52 5.95
CA GLU A 41 18.91 13.50 6.92
C GLU A 41 17.51 14.02 6.54
N TYR A 42 17.31 14.38 5.27
CA TYR A 42 16.00 14.86 4.81
C TYR A 42 14.96 13.75 4.69
N GLN A 43 15.36 12.52 4.31
CA GLN A 43 14.46 11.38 4.27
C GLN A 43 13.96 11.00 5.67
N GLU A 44 14.82 11.00 6.67
CA GLU A 44 14.43 10.76 8.06
C GLU A 44 13.47 11.84 8.57
N ALA A 45 13.79 13.12 8.32
CA ALA A 45 12.91 14.22 8.71
C ALA A 45 11.54 14.18 8.02
N GLU A 46 11.47 13.73 6.75
CA GLU A 46 10.20 13.53 6.06
C GLU A 46 9.41 12.35 6.64
N LYS A 47 10.07 11.22 6.92
CA LYS A 47 9.44 10.08 7.60
C LYS A 47 8.83 10.52 8.91
N GLU A 48 9.56 11.25 9.74
CA GLU A 48 9.06 11.77 11.02
C GLU A 48 7.87 12.71 10.86
N ARG A 49 7.91 13.61 9.88
CA ARG A 49 6.80 14.53 9.59
C ARG A 49 5.55 13.81 9.10
N ALA A 50 5.72 12.74 8.33
CA ALA A 50 4.63 11.94 7.79
C ALA A 50 3.94 11.06 8.85
N LEU A 51 4.54 10.92 10.03
CA LEU A 51 3.95 10.16 11.12
C LEU A 51 2.72 10.87 11.71
N PRO A 52 1.72 10.10 12.17
CA PRO A 52 0.59 10.66 12.89
C PRO A 52 1.07 11.45 14.11
N LYS A 53 0.48 12.63 14.32
CA LYS A 53 0.68 13.39 15.55
C LYS A 53 -0.08 12.71 16.70
N GLY A 54 0.44 12.82 17.92
CA GLY A 54 -0.16 12.24 19.12
C GLY A 54 0.57 11.01 19.65
N SER A 55 0.12 10.53 20.80
CA SER A 55 0.72 9.42 21.56
C SER A 55 -0.16 8.17 21.60
N GLY A 56 -1.26 8.13 20.84
CA GLY A 56 -2.14 6.96 20.75
C GLY A 56 -1.43 5.72 20.19
N PRO A 57 -1.96 4.50 20.44
CA PRO A 57 -1.38 3.26 19.97
C PRO A 57 -1.07 3.24 18.48
N PHE A 58 -1.92 3.83 17.61
CA PHE A 58 -1.67 3.87 16.18
C PHE A 58 -0.46 4.76 15.84
N ALA A 59 -0.34 5.94 16.45
CA ALA A 59 0.79 6.83 16.25
C ALA A 59 2.11 6.19 16.74
N GLN A 60 2.06 5.45 17.85
CA GLN A 60 3.19 4.67 18.34
C GLN A 60 3.54 3.52 17.38
N ALA A 61 2.54 2.79 16.88
CA ALA A 61 2.74 1.70 15.92
C ALA A 61 3.48 2.21 14.68
N LYS A 62 3.03 3.33 14.10
CA LYS A 62 3.68 3.94 12.93
C LYS A 62 5.12 4.38 13.20
N ARG A 63 5.41 4.96 14.38
CA ARG A 63 6.79 5.30 14.77
C ARG A 63 7.69 4.08 14.79
N VAL A 64 7.22 3.02 15.46
CA VAL A 64 7.99 1.79 15.61
C VAL A 64 8.20 1.10 14.25
N ASP A 65 7.17 1.05 13.41
CA ASP A 65 7.22 0.46 12.07
C ASP A 65 8.16 1.22 11.13
N VAL A 66 8.02 2.55 11.04
CA VAL A 66 8.70 3.36 10.01
C VAL A 66 10.11 3.81 10.42
N ILE A 67 10.32 4.10 11.71
CA ILE A 67 11.58 4.66 12.22
C ILE A 67 12.43 3.58 12.87
N GLN A 68 11.85 2.80 13.80
CA GLN A 68 12.61 1.79 14.55
C GLN A 68 12.78 0.49 13.74
N ASN A 69 11.96 0.29 12.71
CA ASN A 69 11.91 -0.93 11.90
C ASN A 69 11.76 -2.20 12.77
N ASP A 70 11.08 -2.08 13.91
CA ASP A 70 10.80 -3.20 14.82
C ASP A 70 9.39 -3.72 14.53
N SER A 71 9.30 -4.61 13.53
CA SER A 71 8.03 -5.19 13.11
C SER A 71 7.28 -5.89 14.25
N LYS A 72 8.00 -6.58 15.16
CA LYS A 72 7.36 -7.32 16.26
C LYS A 72 6.61 -6.38 17.20
N LYS A 73 7.24 -5.27 17.56
CA LYS A 73 6.62 -4.26 18.43
C LYS A 73 5.54 -3.47 17.69
N ALA A 74 5.76 -3.15 16.41
CA ALA A 74 4.75 -2.51 15.57
C ALA A 74 3.46 -3.34 15.48
N ILE A 75 3.57 -4.65 15.24
CA ILE A 75 2.42 -5.58 15.20
C ILE A 75 1.60 -5.50 16.49
N LYS A 76 2.25 -5.55 17.66
CA LYS A 76 1.56 -5.46 18.96
C LYS A 76 0.80 -4.14 19.10
N LEU A 77 1.42 -3.03 18.72
CA LEU A 77 0.81 -1.71 18.81
C LEU A 77 -0.34 -1.51 17.82
N TYR A 78 -0.25 -2.06 16.60
CA TYR A 78 -1.37 -2.02 15.66
C TYR A 78 -2.57 -2.84 16.17
N HIS A 79 -2.34 -4.03 16.74
CA HIS A 79 -3.42 -4.80 17.37
C HIS A 79 -4.06 -4.04 18.53
N GLN A 80 -3.25 -3.36 19.34
CA GLN A 80 -3.74 -2.49 20.41
C GLN A 80 -4.60 -1.35 19.85
N ALA A 81 -4.14 -0.67 18.79
CA ALA A 81 -4.91 0.38 18.11
C ALA A 81 -6.28 -0.12 17.63
N ILE A 82 -6.32 -1.30 17.01
CA ILE A 82 -7.57 -1.93 16.55
C ILE A 82 -8.52 -2.27 17.72
N LYS A 83 -7.96 -2.71 18.86
CA LYS A 83 -8.72 -3.05 20.07
C LYS A 83 -9.30 -1.82 20.74
N GLU A 84 -8.54 -0.72 20.80
CA GLU A 84 -8.92 0.54 21.44
C GLU A 84 -9.70 1.48 20.50
N ASN A 85 -9.96 1.03 19.27
CA ASN A 85 -10.58 1.81 18.20
C ASN A 85 -9.81 3.08 17.80
N ASP A 86 -8.50 3.14 18.06
CA ASP A 86 -7.61 4.23 17.63
C ASP A 86 -7.27 4.07 16.14
N GLN A 87 -7.90 4.88 15.29
CA GLN A 87 -7.72 4.86 13.83
C GLN A 87 -7.82 3.44 13.23
N THR A 88 -8.82 2.68 13.66
CA THR A 88 -8.97 1.25 13.35
C THR A 88 -8.73 0.90 11.89
N GLU A 89 -9.34 1.65 10.96
CA GLU A 89 -9.20 1.38 9.53
C GLU A 89 -7.74 1.51 9.06
N SER A 90 -7.06 2.58 9.48
CA SER A 90 -5.64 2.80 9.18
C SER A 90 -4.77 1.71 9.81
N ALA A 91 -5.05 1.34 11.06
CA ALA A 91 -4.31 0.30 11.76
C ALA A 91 -4.45 -1.07 11.08
N VAL A 92 -5.66 -1.44 10.62
CA VAL A 92 -5.89 -2.68 9.85
C VAL A 92 -5.10 -2.68 8.55
N LYS A 93 -5.15 -1.57 7.79
CA LYS A 93 -4.45 -1.44 6.51
C LYS A 93 -2.94 -1.52 6.66
N ASP A 94 -2.38 -0.78 7.61
CA ASP A 94 -0.94 -0.74 7.85
C ASP A 94 -0.43 -2.07 8.40
N LEU A 95 -1.18 -2.73 9.29
CA LEU A 95 -0.82 -4.06 9.81
C LEU A 95 -0.88 -5.14 8.72
N ALA A 96 -1.90 -5.10 7.85
CA ALA A 96 -1.95 -6.01 6.70
C ALA A 96 -0.73 -5.81 5.78
N ALA A 97 -0.38 -4.56 5.47
CA ALA A 97 0.80 -4.25 4.67
C ALA A 97 2.11 -4.72 5.33
N LEU A 98 2.23 -4.58 6.65
CA LEU A 98 3.36 -5.07 7.43
C LEU A 98 3.48 -6.60 7.34
N TYR A 99 2.38 -7.34 7.52
CA TYR A 99 2.39 -8.79 7.33
C TYR A 99 2.81 -9.20 5.92
N LEU A 100 2.32 -8.51 4.88
CA LEU A 100 2.70 -8.81 3.50
C LEU A 100 4.18 -8.54 3.22
N ARG A 101 4.79 -7.55 3.89
CA ARG A 101 6.22 -7.24 3.82
C ARG A 101 7.07 -8.31 4.49
N GLU A 102 6.55 -8.94 5.54
CA GLU A 102 7.19 -10.08 6.23
C GLU A 102 6.91 -11.44 5.57
N GLY A 103 6.20 -11.48 4.43
CA GLY A 103 5.82 -12.73 3.78
C GLY A 103 4.73 -13.53 4.52
N ARG A 104 4.01 -12.88 5.45
CA ARG A 104 2.96 -13.48 6.28
C ARG A 104 1.58 -13.29 5.66
N ASP A 105 1.41 -13.79 4.45
CA ASP A 105 0.24 -13.52 3.61
C ASP A 105 -1.06 -14.03 4.23
N ASP A 106 -1.03 -15.21 4.83
CA ASP A 106 -2.22 -15.78 5.49
C ASP A 106 -2.65 -14.97 6.72
N ASP A 107 -1.71 -14.36 7.43
CA ASP A 107 -2.04 -13.47 8.55
C ASP A 107 -2.68 -12.16 8.06
N ALA A 108 -2.20 -11.61 6.94
CA ALA A 108 -2.82 -10.46 6.29
C ALA A 108 -4.25 -10.79 5.84
N ILE A 109 -4.47 -11.94 5.19
CA ILE A 109 -5.80 -12.39 4.76
C ILE A 109 -6.74 -12.56 5.96
N LYS A 110 -6.30 -13.25 7.03
CA LYS A 110 -7.09 -13.43 8.25
C LYS A 110 -7.47 -12.10 8.88
N LEU A 111 -6.53 -11.16 8.97
CA LEU A 111 -6.76 -9.84 9.53
C LEU A 111 -7.80 -9.06 8.72
N LEU A 112 -7.62 -8.98 7.40
CA LEU A 112 -8.53 -8.27 6.49
C LEU A 112 -9.94 -8.87 6.54
N ASN A 113 -10.07 -10.19 6.51
CA ASN A 113 -11.37 -10.88 6.64
C ASN A 113 -12.01 -10.63 8.02
N LYS A 114 -11.24 -10.60 9.11
CA LYS A 114 -11.79 -10.34 10.44
C LYS A 114 -12.31 -8.91 10.59
N HIS A 115 -11.66 -7.94 9.95
CA HIS A 115 -11.91 -6.52 10.18
C HIS A 115 -12.56 -5.79 9.00
N HIS A 116 -12.97 -6.49 7.94
CA HIS A 116 -13.60 -5.88 6.76
C HIS A 116 -14.81 -4.98 7.09
N ASN A 117 -15.61 -5.33 8.12
CA ASN A 117 -16.76 -4.53 8.57
C ASN A 117 -16.37 -3.22 9.29
N LYS A 118 -15.11 -3.09 9.73
CA LYS A 118 -14.60 -1.88 10.39
C LYS A 118 -13.96 -0.89 9.41
N VAL A 119 -13.99 -1.19 8.11
CA VAL A 119 -13.38 -0.38 7.06
C VAL A 119 -14.48 0.26 6.23
N SER A 120 -14.40 1.58 6.07
CA SER A 120 -15.42 2.38 5.37
C SER A 120 -15.64 1.96 3.92
N ASN A 121 -14.57 1.53 3.23
CA ASN A 121 -14.64 1.06 1.85
C ASN A 121 -14.43 -0.46 1.74
N LYS A 122 -15.54 -1.19 1.69
CA LYS A 122 -15.54 -2.66 1.52
C LYS A 122 -14.86 -3.10 0.23
N GLN A 123 -15.04 -2.36 -0.87
CA GLN A 123 -14.41 -2.68 -2.16
C GLN A 123 -12.88 -2.56 -2.09
N THR A 124 -12.34 -1.61 -1.32
CA THR A 124 -10.88 -1.51 -1.09
C THR A 124 -10.33 -2.77 -0.43
N ILE A 125 -11.00 -3.32 0.58
CA ILE A 125 -10.56 -4.55 1.26
C ILE A 125 -10.65 -5.75 0.33
N ILE A 126 -11.74 -5.88 -0.43
CA ILE A 126 -11.88 -6.97 -1.40
C ILE A 126 -10.79 -6.89 -2.48
N ASN A 127 -10.45 -5.69 -2.95
CA ASN A 127 -9.34 -5.49 -3.89
C ASN A 127 -7.99 -5.89 -3.30
N GLN A 128 -7.71 -5.53 -2.04
CA GLN A 128 -6.49 -5.95 -1.37
C GLN A 128 -6.42 -7.48 -1.24
N LEU A 129 -7.50 -8.13 -0.82
CA LEU A 129 -7.59 -9.59 -0.77
C LEU A 129 -7.32 -10.23 -2.13
N ALA A 130 -7.96 -9.72 -3.20
CA ALA A 130 -7.73 -10.21 -4.56
C ALA A 130 -6.26 -10.12 -4.98
N GLU A 131 -5.59 -9.00 -4.67
CA GLU A 131 -4.16 -8.83 -4.97
C GLU A 131 -3.26 -9.80 -4.19
N ILE A 132 -3.58 -10.07 -2.92
CA ILE A 132 -2.85 -11.05 -2.11
C ILE A 132 -3.05 -12.46 -2.65
N TYR A 133 -4.28 -12.82 -3.04
CA TYR A 133 -4.57 -14.11 -3.64
C TYR A 133 -3.84 -14.30 -4.97
N LYS A 134 -3.86 -13.28 -5.84
CA LYS A 134 -3.09 -13.27 -7.09
C LYS A 134 -1.60 -13.52 -6.85
N ARG A 135 -1.01 -12.80 -5.89
CA ARG A 135 0.41 -12.93 -5.54
C ARG A 135 0.79 -14.36 -5.14
N ASN A 136 -0.13 -15.06 -4.48
CA ASN A 136 0.08 -16.42 -3.98
C ASN A 136 -0.36 -17.51 -4.97
N GLY A 137 -0.68 -17.17 -6.22
CA GLY A 137 -1.20 -18.13 -7.20
C GLY A 137 -2.58 -18.70 -6.85
N ARG A 138 -3.27 -18.10 -5.88
CA ARG A 138 -4.60 -18.50 -5.40
C ARG A 138 -5.69 -17.89 -6.30
N TYR A 139 -5.61 -18.18 -7.60
CA TYR A 139 -6.41 -17.51 -8.63
C TYR A 139 -7.92 -17.74 -8.49
N GLN A 140 -8.34 -18.90 -7.97
CA GLN A 140 -9.76 -19.15 -7.73
C GLN A 140 -10.33 -18.18 -6.67
N GLN A 141 -9.61 -17.95 -5.58
CA GLN A 141 -10.01 -16.98 -4.56
C GLN A 141 -9.93 -15.54 -5.06
N GLU A 142 -8.95 -15.22 -5.92
CA GLU A 142 -8.91 -13.93 -6.62
C GLU A 142 -10.19 -13.70 -7.41
N ILE A 143 -10.60 -14.66 -8.25
CA ILE A 143 -11.83 -14.58 -9.05
C ILE A 143 -13.05 -14.34 -8.15
N SER A 144 -13.21 -15.12 -7.08
CA SER A 144 -14.34 -14.94 -6.14
C SER A 144 -14.36 -13.55 -5.51
N CYS A 145 -13.20 -12.97 -5.17
CA CYS A 145 -13.13 -11.59 -4.70
C CYS A 145 -13.57 -10.60 -5.79
N LEU A 146 -13.11 -10.76 -7.03
CA LEU A 146 -13.43 -9.87 -8.14
C LEU A 146 -14.91 -9.92 -8.53
N GLU A 147 -15.52 -11.10 -8.54
CA GLU A 147 -16.96 -11.28 -8.75
C GLU A 147 -17.79 -10.60 -7.66
N ASN A 148 -17.32 -10.67 -6.41
CA ASN A 148 -17.96 -9.98 -5.29
C ASN A 148 -17.97 -8.44 -5.49
N ILE A 149 -16.89 -7.88 -6.05
CA ILE A 149 -16.87 -6.45 -6.42
C ILE A 149 -17.93 -6.14 -7.48
N LEU A 150 -18.03 -6.97 -8.54
CA LEU A 150 -19.01 -6.78 -9.61
C LEU A 150 -20.45 -6.86 -9.11
N HIS A 151 -20.72 -7.63 -8.05
CA HIS A 151 -22.05 -7.72 -7.46
C HIS A 151 -22.48 -6.43 -6.75
N PHE A 152 -21.55 -5.72 -6.10
CA PHE A 152 -21.84 -4.49 -5.37
C PHE A 152 -21.86 -3.24 -6.26
N THR A 153 -21.13 -3.24 -7.37
CA THR A 153 -21.07 -2.10 -8.29
C THR A 153 -21.90 -2.39 -9.52
N ASN A 154 -23.02 -1.71 -9.70
CA ASN A 154 -23.91 -1.86 -10.86
C ASN A 154 -23.33 -1.24 -12.16
N ASP A 155 -22.02 -1.01 -12.20
CA ASP A 155 -21.30 -0.28 -13.24
C ASP A 155 -20.53 -1.21 -14.18
N ARG A 156 -20.32 -0.73 -15.41
CA ARG A 156 -19.39 -1.37 -16.35
C ARG A 156 -17.97 -1.26 -15.80
N GLN A 157 -17.39 -2.39 -15.43
CA GLN A 157 -16.02 -2.48 -14.89
C GLN A 157 -15.11 -3.34 -15.80
N PRO A 158 -14.76 -2.89 -17.02
CA PRO A 158 -13.87 -3.61 -17.94
C PRO A 158 -12.57 -4.11 -17.30
N ASN A 159 -12.02 -3.33 -16.37
CA ASN A 159 -10.78 -3.67 -15.66
C ASN A 159 -10.93 -4.89 -14.73
N ILE A 160 -12.09 -5.05 -14.07
CA ILE A 160 -12.33 -6.19 -13.20
C ILE A 160 -12.50 -7.47 -14.03
N TYR A 161 -13.25 -7.41 -15.13
CA TYR A 161 -13.36 -8.52 -16.08
C TYR A 161 -12.00 -8.92 -16.69
N LYS A 162 -11.13 -7.97 -17.03
CA LYS A 162 -9.76 -8.27 -17.49
C LYS A 162 -8.94 -9.02 -16.44
N ARG A 163 -9.08 -8.67 -15.16
CA ARG A 163 -8.41 -9.37 -14.04
C ARG A 163 -8.93 -10.79 -13.88
N ILE A 164 -10.27 -10.98 -13.93
CA ILE A 164 -10.90 -12.31 -13.91
C ILE A 164 -10.39 -13.17 -15.08
N ALA A 165 -10.40 -12.64 -16.30
CA ALA A 165 -9.91 -13.37 -17.47
C ALA A 165 -8.43 -13.79 -17.32
N ARG A 166 -7.58 -12.89 -16.79
CA ARG A 166 -6.17 -13.23 -16.52
C ARG A 166 -6.03 -14.33 -15.46
N ALA A 167 -6.83 -14.29 -14.41
CA ALA A 167 -6.84 -15.34 -13.38
C ALA A 167 -7.33 -16.69 -13.95
N GLN A 168 -8.38 -16.69 -14.78
CA GLN A 168 -8.88 -17.87 -15.51
C GLN A 168 -7.80 -18.44 -16.45
N PHE A 169 -7.09 -17.58 -17.18
CA PHE A 169 -5.98 -17.98 -18.03
C PHE A 169 -4.87 -18.69 -17.24
N ASN A 170 -4.50 -18.16 -16.05
CA ASN A 170 -3.51 -18.80 -15.18
C ASN A 170 -3.98 -20.15 -14.58
N LEU A 171 -5.30 -20.38 -14.56
CA LEU A 171 -5.91 -21.67 -14.19
C LEU A 171 -6.11 -22.60 -15.39
N GLU A 172 -5.60 -22.24 -16.58
CA GLU A 172 -5.80 -22.96 -17.85
C GLU A 172 -7.27 -23.05 -18.30
N GLN A 173 -8.14 -22.21 -17.74
CA GLN A 173 -9.56 -22.08 -18.08
C GLN A 173 -9.73 -21.16 -19.30
N TYR A 174 -9.15 -21.57 -20.44
CA TYR A 174 -9.04 -20.72 -21.62
C TYR A 174 -10.40 -20.36 -22.24
N GLN A 175 -11.37 -21.27 -22.17
CA GLN A 175 -12.71 -21.04 -22.73
C GLN A 175 -13.48 -20.00 -21.91
N GLU A 176 -13.41 -20.10 -20.59
CA GLU A 176 -13.99 -19.15 -19.65
C GLU A 176 -13.32 -17.78 -19.78
N SER A 177 -11.98 -17.76 -19.86
CA SER A 177 -11.21 -16.53 -20.10
C SER A 177 -11.66 -15.82 -21.38
N LYS A 178 -11.83 -16.56 -22.47
CA LYS A 178 -12.32 -16.00 -23.75
C LYS A 178 -13.72 -15.39 -23.59
N LYS A 179 -14.66 -16.11 -23.00
CA LYS A 179 -16.02 -15.60 -22.73
C LYS A 179 -16.01 -14.34 -21.86
N THR A 180 -15.13 -14.28 -20.86
CA THR A 180 -14.98 -13.11 -19.99
C THR A 180 -14.42 -11.90 -20.76
N LEU A 181 -13.46 -12.10 -21.66
CA LEU A 181 -12.93 -11.04 -22.52
C LEU A 181 -13.95 -10.54 -23.54
N GLU A 182 -14.83 -11.40 -24.06
CA GLU A 182 -15.93 -10.98 -24.93
C GLU A 182 -16.87 -9.99 -24.23
N LYS A 183 -17.16 -10.19 -22.92
CA LYS A 183 -17.93 -9.22 -22.12
C LYS A 183 -17.23 -7.85 -22.03
N VAL A 184 -15.90 -7.82 -21.98
CA VAL A 184 -15.12 -6.56 -22.00
C VAL A 184 -15.33 -5.81 -23.31
N LEU A 185 -15.26 -6.51 -24.44
CA LEU A 185 -15.43 -5.93 -25.78
C LEU A 185 -16.85 -5.39 -26.00
N GLN A 186 -17.87 -6.09 -25.50
CA GLN A 186 -19.26 -5.63 -25.55
C GLN A 186 -19.50 -4.35 -24.73
N GLN A 187 -18.77 -4.18 -23.62
CA GLN A 187 -18.89 -3.01 -22.74
C GLN A 187 -18.05 -1.81 -23.20
N SER A 188 -16.98 -2.06 -23.96
CA SER A 188 -16.08 -1.05 -24.53
C SER A 188 -15.85 -1.33 -26.01
N PRO A 189 -16.88 -1.20 -26.87
CA PRO A 189 -16.66 -1.29 -28.31
C PRO A 189 -15.70 -0.17 -28.69
N ALA A 190 -14.53 -0.53 -29.21
CA ALA A 190 -13.63 0.44 -29.82
C ALA A 190 -14.46 1.20 -30.85
N LYS A 191 -14.60 2.53 -30.69
CA LYS A 191 -15.06 3.37 -31.79
C LYS A 191 -13.98 3.24 -32.87
N LEU A 192 -14.30 2.49 -33.92
CA LEU A 192 -13.63 2.59 -35.22
C LEU A 192 -13.86 4.00 -35.78
#